data_AF-A0AAV8Y2M3-F1
#
_entry.id   AF-A0AAV8Y2M3-F1
#
_cell.length_a   1.000
_cell.length_b   1.000
_cell.length_c   1.000
_cell.angle_alpha   90.00
_cell.angle_beta   90.00
_cell.angle_gamma   90.00
#
_symmetry.space_group_name_H-M   'P 1'
#
loop_
_entity.id
_entity.type
_entity.pdbx_description
1 polymer ?
#
loop_
_entity_poly.entity_id
_entity_poly.type
_entity_poly.pdbx_seq_one_letter_code
_entity_poly.pdbx_strand_id
1 'polypeptide(L)'
;MKSTLTYPRVNDEDVVSIKLPLKVHQVTFVNYFRAKMARLSEIERIEILMIIGYGDRRRSFDQVVVIFNELHPDREPLSKSTVSKTLQRFHETGGVKDRPKSGRPVSVTNEENSLNVMLDVVENPINSTQQRALANQPVG
;
A
#
# COMPACT_ATOMS: atom_id res chain seq x y z
N MET A 1 -3.57 -14.26 35.46
CA MET A 1 -2.98 -13.01 34.91
C MET A 1 -3.35 -12.90 33.44
N LYS A 2 -4.01 -11.82 32.99
CA LYS A 2 -4.28 -11.59 31.56
C LYS A 2 -3.04 -10.89 30.97
N SER A 3 -2.16 -11.65 30.32
CA SER A 3 -1.03 -11.09 29.57
C SER A 3 -1.51 -10.54 28.23
N THR A 4 -1.13 -9.30 27.93
CA THR A 4 -1.47 -8.58 26.68
C THR A 4 -0.18 -8.09 26.04
N LEU A 5 -0.04 -8.28 24.73
CA LEU A 5 1.06 -7.72 23.94
C LEU A 5 0.55 -6.51 23.13
N THR A 6 1.44 -5.57 22.83
CA THR A 6 1.16 -4.31 22.11
C THR A 6 1.63 -4.38 20.67
N TYR A 7 0.85 -3.83 19.74
CA TYR A 7 1.18 -3.78 18.31
C TYR A 7 1.16 -2.35 17.76
N PRO A 8 2.05 -2.01 16.82
CA PRO A 8 1.97 -0.78 16.05
C PRO A 8 0.86 -0.88 14.98
N ARG A 9 0.02 0.15 14.89
CA ARG A 9 -0.96 0.30 13.80
C ARG A 9 -0.29 1.00 12.61
N VAL A 10 -0.60 0.56 11.40
CA VAL A 10 -0.05 1.12 10.15
C VAL A 10 -0.64 2.50 9.88
N ASN A 11 0.05 3.52 10.36
CA ASN A 11 0.20 4.85 9.77
C ASN A 11 1.64 5.25 10.12
N ASP A 12 2.49 5.50 9.11
CA ASP A 12 3.94 5.68 9.29
C ASP A 12 4.33 6.92 10.12
N GLU A 13 3.37 7.65 10.69
CA GLU A 13 3.60 8.85 11.50
C GLU A 13 2.89 8.83 12.87
N ASP A 14 2.07 7.82 13.22
CA ASP A 14 1.39 7.76 14.53
C ASP A 14 1.21 6.32 15.05
N VAL A 15 2.08 5.89 15.97
CA VAL A 15 2.02 4.56 16.60
C VAL A 15 0.93 4.51 17.67
N VAL A 16 -0.29 4.21 17.26
CA VAL A 16 -1.39 3.91 18.22
C VAL A 16 -1.30 2.45 18.67
N SER A 17 -0.94 2.23 19.93
CA SER A 17 -0.85 0.90 20.54
C SER A 17 -2.23 0.39 20.98
N ILE A 18 -2.65 -0.76 20.44
CA ILE A 18 -3.89 -1.45 20.84
C ILE A 18 -3.59 -2.75 21.60
N LYS A 19 -4.31 -3.02 22.70
CA LYS A 19 -4.19 -4.24 23.51
C LYS A 19 -5.22 -5.29 23.07
N LEU A 20 -4.77 -6.47 22.66
CA LEU A 20 -5.64 -7.58 22.24
C LEU A 20 -5.33 -8.89 23.00
N PRO A 21 -6.32 -9.79 23.16
CA PRO A 21 -6.14 -11.07 23.85
C PRO A 21 -5.30 -12.08 23.04
N LEU A 22 -4.49 -12.90 23.73
CA LEU A 22 -3.51 -13.86 23.15
C LEU A 22 -4.05 -14.84 22.11
N LYS A 23 -5.28 -15.34 22.24
CA LYS A 23 -5.86 -16.26 21.23
C LYS A 23 -6.15 -15.54 19.91
N VAL A 24 -6.61 -14.29 19.98
CA VAL A 24 -6.78 -13.42 18.80
C VAL A 24 -5.41 -13.09 18.20
N HIS A 25 -4.41 -12.89 19.07
CA HIS A 25 -3.03 -12.58 18.71
C HIS A 25 -2.38 -13.61 17.78
N GLN A 26 -2.49 -14.91 18.06
CA GLN A 26 -1.90 -15.96 17.20
C GLN A 26 -2.55 -15.97 15.82
N VAL A 27 -3.88 -15.85 15.76
CA VAL A 27 -4.64 -15.85 14.51
C VAL A 27 -4.35 -14.58 13.70
N THR A 28 -4.32 -13.40 14.33
CA THR A 28 -3.98 -12.14 13.65
C THR A 28 -2.52 -12.08 13.24
N PHE A 29 -1.59 -12.63 14.03
CA PHE A 29 -0.16 -12.66 13.71
C PHE A 29 0.10 -13.57 12.51
N VAL A 30 -0.44 -14.79 12.52
CA VAL A 30 -0.34 -15.71 11.37
C VAL A 30 -0.98 -15.08 10.13
N ASN A 31 -2.17 -14.47 10.24
CA ASN A 31 -2.82 -13.82 9.11
C ASN A 31 -2.07 -12.57 8.62
N TYR A 32 -1.49 -11.79 9.53
CA TYR A 32 -0.69 -10.62 9.18
C TYR A 32 0.61 -11.03 8.50
N PHE A 33 1.34 -12.00 9.04
CA PHE A 33 2.56 -12.53 8.40
C PHE A 33 2.23 -13.16 7.06
N ARG A 34 1.15 -13.93 6.96
CA ARG A 34 0.67 -14.51 5.71
C ARG A 34 0.29 -13.43 4.69
N ALA A 35 -0.47 -12.41 5.07
CA ALA A 35 -0.84 -11.30 4.19
C ALA A 35 0.37 -10.41 3.81
N LYS A 36 1.35 -10.27 4.70
CA LYS A 36 2.60 -9.54 4.46
C LYS A 36 3.53 -10.32 3.53
N MET A 37 3.64 -11.64 3.69
CA MET A 37 4.38 -12.53 2.80
C MET A 37 3.69 -12.74 1.43
N ALA A 38 2.36 -12.57 1.37
CA ALA A 38 1.60 -12.56 0.12
C ALA A 38 1.88 -11.33 -0.75
N ARG A 39 2.39 -10.23 -0.18
CA ARG A 39 2.80 -9.06 -0.95
C ARG A 39 4.25 -9.20 -1.41
N LEU A 40 4.46 -8.99 -2.70
CA LEU A 40 5.78 -8.89 -3.29
C LEU A 40 6.55 -7.70 -2.75
N SER A 41 7.73 -7.94 -2.18
CA SER A 41 8.73 -6.91 -1.89
C SER A 41 9.33 -6.35 -3.18
N GLU A 42 10.02 -5.21 -3.11
CA GLU A 42 10.70 -4.64 -4.28
C GLU A 42 11.78 -5.58 -4.83
N ILE A 43 12.53 -6.24 -3.95
CA ILE A 43 13.56 -7.22 -4.32
C ILE A 43 12.93 -8.37 -5.10
N GLU A 44 11.84 -8.94 -4.60
CA GLU A 44 11.18 -10.06 -5.27
C GLU A 44 10.58 -9.64 -6.63
N ARG A 45 10.14 -8.37 -6.78
CA ARG A 45 9.72 -7.85 -8.09
C ARG A 45 10.90 -7.72 -9.05
N ILE A 46 12.05 -7.29 -8.55
CA ILE A 46 13.30 -7.24 -9.35
C ILE A 46 13.70 -8.66 -9.76
N GLU A 47 13.68 -9.62 -8.85
CA GLU A 47 13.98 -11.03 -9.14
C GLU A 47 13.04 -11.60 -10.21
N ILE A 48 11.73 -11.34 -10.11
CA ILE A 48 10.78 -11.70 -11.17
C ILE A 48 11.19 -11.11 -12.52
N LEU A 49 11.52 -9.81 -12.58
CA LEU A 49 11.94 -9.16 -13.82
C LEU A 49 13.26 -9.74 -14.37
N MET A 50 14.21 -10.08 -13.50
CA MET A 50 15.47 -10.73 -13.86
C MET A 50 15.24 -12.14 -14.42
N ILE A 51 14.33 -12.91 -13.83
CA ILE A 51 13.96 -14.25 -14.31
C ILE A 51 13.19 -14.16 -15.62
N ILE A 52 12.33 -13.16 -15.82
CA ILE A 52 11.67 -12.94 -17.12
C ILE A 52 12.72 -12.68 -18.21
N GLY A 53 13.75 -11.88 -17.92
CA GLY A 53 14.78 -11.51 -18.88
C GLY A 53 14.34 -10.38 -19.82
N TYR A 54 15.19 -10.07 -20.80
CA TYR A 54 15.02 -8.93 -21.71
C TYR A 54 15.41 -9.28 -23.15
N GLY A 55 14.83 -8.55 -24.11
CA GLY A 55 15.05 -8.77 -25.54
C GLY A 55 14.61 -10.17 -25.98
N ASP A 56 15.45 -10.82 -26.78
CA ASP A 56 15.17 -12.15 -27.33
C ASP A 56 15.30 -13.28 -26.29
N ARG A 57 15.87 -13.00 -25.11
CA ARG A 57 16.01 -13.96 -24.00
C ARG A 57 14.89 -13.81 -22.97
N ARG A 58 13.65 -13.87 -23.44
CA ARG A 58 12.47 -13.83 -22.55
C ARG A 58 11.98 -15.23 -22.21
N ARG A 59 11.85 -15.50 -20.91
CA ARG A 59 11.19 -16.70 -20.40
C ARG A 59 9.68 -16.52 -20.42
N SER A 60 8.96 -17.63 -20.61
CA SER A 60 7.50 -17.63 -20.47
C SER A 60 7.10 -17.41 -19.01
N PHE A 61 5.90 -16.87 -18.77
CA PHE A 61 5.44 -16.64 -17.39
C PHE A 61 5.31 -17.94 -16.59
N ASP A 62 5.00 -19.07 -17.23
CA ASP A 62 4.92 -20.36 -16.55
C ASP A 62 6.31 -20.80 -16.05
N GLN A 63 7.35 -20.64 -16.86
CA GLN A 63 8.74 -20.90 -16.44
C GLN A 63 9.18 -19.96 -15.31
N VAL A 64 8.80 -18.69 -15.37
CA VAL A 64 9.13 -17.71 -14.32
C VAL A 64 8.51 -18.12 -12.98
N VAL A 65 7.25 -18.56 -13.00
CA VAL A 65 6.56 -19.04 -11.79
C VAL A 65 7.27 -20.26 -11.20
N VAL A 66 7.64 -21.24 -12.03
CA VAL A 66 8.36 -22.44 -11.58
C VAL A 66 9.68 -22.05 -10.92
N ILE A 67 10.52 -21.30 -11.63
CA ILE A 67 11.85 -20.90 -11.13
C ILE A 67 11.73 -20.06 -9.85
N PHE A 68 10.80 -19.10 -9.81
CA PHE A 68 10.62 -18.26 -8.64
C PHE A 68 10.15 -19.07 -7.42
N ASN A 69 9.19 -19.98 -7.59
CA ASN A 69 8.70 -20.81 -6.48
C ASN A 69 9.75 -21.81 -5.98
N GLU A 70 10.61 -22.32 -6.87
CA GLU A 70 11.77 -23.15 -6.50
C GLU A 70 12.82 -22.36 -5.70
N LEU A 71 13.05 -21.08 -6.04
CA LEU A 71 13.97 -20.20 -5.31
C LEU A 71 13.43 -19.74 -3.94
N HIS A 72 12.11 -19.73 -3.77
CA HIS A 72 11.45 -19.24 -2.55
C HIS A 72 10.45 -20.26 -1.97
N PRO A 73 10.91 -21.45 -1.52
CA PRO A 73 10.03 -22.53 -1.05
C PRO A 73 9.26 -22.19 0.23
N ASP A 74 9.79 -21.27 1.05
CA ASP A 74 9.14 -20.83 2.30
C ASP A 74 8.02 -19.81 2.08
N ARG A 75 7.79 -19.40 0.83
CA ARG A 75 6.78 -18.41 0.45
C ARG A 75 5.50 -19.08 -0.07
N GLU A 76 4.38 -18.37 0.06
CA GLU A 76 3.19 -18.70 -0.72
C GLU A 76 3.50 -18.66 -2.24
N PRO A 77 3.11 -19.69 -3.01
CA PRO A 77 3.43 -19.78 -4.42
C PRO A 77 2.96 -18.57 -5.23
N LEU A 78 3.86 -18.07 -6.08
CA LEU A 78 3.58 -17.02 -7.02
C LEU A 78 2.58 -17.51 -8.09
N SER A 79 1.63 -16.66 -8.44
CA SER A 79 0.72 -16.91 -9.55
C SER A 79 1.23 -16.29 -10.86
N LYS A 80 0.84 -16.87 -12.00
CA LYS A 80 1.10 -16.31 -13.35
C LYS A 80 0.56 -14.88 -13.51
N SER A 81 -0.59 -14.60 -12.90
CA SER A 81 -1.22 -13.26 -12.93
C SER A 81 -0.36 -12.22 -12.22
N THR A 82 0.34 -12.63 -11.17
CA THR A 82 1.26 -11.77 -10.43
C THR A 82 2.46 -11.39 -11.29
N VAL A 83 3.07 -12.37 -11.98
CA VAL A 83 4.17 -12.12 -12.94
C VAL A 83 3.74 -11.14 -14.01
N SER A 84 2.58 -11.37 -14.64
CA SER A 84 2.05 -10.49 -15.69
C SER A 84 1.83 -9.06 -15.19
N LYS A 85 1.22 -8.88 -14.02
CA LYS A 85 0.97 -7.56 -13.42
C LYS A 85 2.25 -6.83 -13.04
N THR A 86 3.27 -7.55 -12.55
CA THR A 86 4.58 -6.98 -12.23
C THR A 86 5.27 -6.46 -13.50
N LEU A 87 5.29 -7.26 -14.56
CA LEU A 87 5.86 -6.85 -15.84
C LEU A 87 5.11 -5.68 -16.47
N GLN A 88 3.78 -5.74 -16.48
CA GLN A 88 2.93 -4.67 -16.99
C GLN A 88 3.20 -3.36 -16.23
N ARG A 89 3.24 -3.42 -14.90
CA ARG A 89 3.55 -2.25 -14.07
C ARG A 89 4.90 -1.66 -14.40
N PHE A 90 5.93 -2.51 -14.54
CA PHE A 90 7.27 -2.07 -14.89
C PHE A 90 7.29 -1.35 -16.24
N HIS A 91 6.58 -1.85 -17.25
CA HIS A 91 6.45 -1.18 -18.54
C HIS A 91 5.70 0.16 -18.45
N GLU A 92 4.66 0.24 -17.63
CA GLU A 92 3.85 1.46 -17.47
C GLU A 92 4.58 2.55 -16.67
N THR A 93 5.35 2.20 -15.64
CA THR A 93 5.95 3.18 -14.71
C THR A 93 7.47 3.24 -14.75
N GLY A 94 8.15 2.33 -15.45
CA GLY A 94 9.61 2.23 -15.49
C GLY A 94 10.27 1.80 -14.17
N GLY A 95 9.49 1.36 -13.19
CA GLY A 95 9.97 1.12 -11.83
C GLY A 95 9.23 0.00 -11.11
N VAL A 96 9.83 -0.47 -10.01
CA VAL A 96 9.33 -1.60 -9.20
C VAL A 96 8.59 -1.17 -7.93
N LYS A 97 8.57 0.14 -7.64
CA LYS A 97 7.89 0.71 -6.48
C LYS A 97 6.39 0.47 -6.55
N ASP A 98 5.77 0.40 -5.37
CA ASP A 98 4.32 0.40 -5.30
C ASP A 98 3.74 1.67 -5.90
N ARG A 99 2.60 1.52 -6.59
CA ARG A 99 1.84 2.69 -7.03
C ARG A 99 1.33 3.41 -5.79
N PRO A 100 1.32 4.75 -5.80
CA PRO A 100 0.57 5.48 -4.80
C PRO A 100 -0.86 4.91 -4.81
N LYS A 101 -1.40 4.65 -3.61
CA LYS A 101 -2.76 4.14 -3.50
C LYS A 101 -3.67 5.13 -4.23
N SER A 102 -4.49 4.63 -5.14
CA SER A 102 -5.56 5.42 -5.75
C SER A 102 -6.50 5.88 -4.64
N GLY A 103 -6.24 7.06 -4.10
CA GLY A 103 -7.02 7.72 -3.07
C GLY A 103 -7.87 8.84 -3.66
N ARG A 104 -8.56 9.56 -2.77
CA ARG A 104 -9.37 10.74 -3.14
C ARG A 104 -8.50 11.73 -3.94
N PRO A 105 -9.01 12.29 -5.06
CA PRO A 105 -8.27 13.29 -5.82
C PRO A 105 -7.85 14.46 -4.91
N VAL A 106 -6.58 14.83 -5.00
CA VAL A 106 -5.95 15.91 -4.20
C VAL A 106 -6.50 17.30 -4.59
N SER A 107 -7.35 17.40 -5.62
CA SER A 107 -7.92 18.67 -6.07
C SER A 107 -8.71 19.43 -5.00
N VAL A 108 -9.23 18.74 -3.98
CA VAL A 108 -9.95 19.36 -2.85
C VAL A 108 -9.02 19.84 -1.73
N THR A 109 -7.83 19.24 -1.61
CA THR A 109 -6.76 19.61 -0.65
C THR A 109 -5.55 20.12 -1.42
N ASN A 110 -5.74 21.17 -2.20
CA ASN A 110 -4.63 21.95 -2.75
C ASN A 110 -4.24 23.07 -1.76
N GLU A 111 -3.08 23.68 -1.96
CA GLU A 111 -2.56 24.72 -1.07
C GLU A 111 -3.51 25.92 -0.97
N GLU A 112 -4.13 26.32 -2.08
CA GLU A 112 -5.05 27.45 -2.15
C GLU A 112 -6.32 27.22 -1.33
N ASN A 113 -6.95 26.05 -1.48
CA ASN A 113 -8.14 25.71 -0.70
C ASN A 113 -7.79 25.51 0.78
N SER A 114 -6.59 25.00 1.07
CA SER A 114 -6.09 24.93 2.45
C SER A 114 -5.93 26.33 3.06
N LEU A 115 -5.38 27.28 2.31
CA LEU A 115 -5.24 28.67 2.75
C LEU A 115 -6.61 29.33 2.97
N ASN A 116 -7.56 29.16 2.06
CA ASN A 116 -8.90 29.73 2.19
C ASN A 116 -9.64 29.20 3.43
N VAL A 117 -9.53 27.89 3.71
CA VAL A 117 -10.09 27.29 4.93
C VAL A 117 -9.40 27.86 6.18
N MET A 118 -8.08 28.05 6.16
CA MET A 118 -7.35 28.65 7.31
C MET A 118 -7.78 30.10 7.56
N LEU A 119 -7.94 30.91 6.50
CA LEU A 119 -8.41 32.28 6.59
C LEU A 119 -9.84 32.34 7.15
N ASP A 120 -10.74 31.50 6.63
CA ASP A 120 -12.12 31.44 7.13
C ASP A 120 -12.18 31.02 8.60
N VAL A 121 -11.27 30.17 9.08
CA VAL A 121 -11.17 29.82 10.51
C VAL A 121 -10.85 31.04 11.38
N VAL A 122 -9.97 31.92 10.89
CA VAL A 122 -9.62 33.16 11.58
C VAL A 122 -10.75 34.18 11.49
N GLU A 123 -11.35 34.36 10.31
CA GLU A 123 -12.37 35.38 10.07
C GLU A 123 -13.72 35.02 10.68
N ASN A 124 -14.10 33.74 10.64
CA ASN A 124 -15.42 33.27 11.07
C ASN A 124 -15.29 32.10 12.05
N PRO A 125 -14.75 32.26 13.27
CA PRO A 125 -14.43 31.16 14.18
C PRO A 125 -15.65 30.32 14.60
N ILE A 126 -16.85 30.89 14.56
CA ILE A 126 -18.10 30.24 15.00
C ILE A 126 -18.67 29.31 13.91
N ASN A 127 -18.21 29.44 12.66
CA ASN A 127 -18.72 28.61 11.58
C ASN A 127 -18.40 27.13 11.78
N SER A 128 -19.43 26.30 11.63
CA SER A 128 -19.31 24.85 11.68
C SER A 128 -18.57 24.31 10.46
N THR A 129 -17.92 23.16 10.59
CA THR A 129 -17.17 22.51 9.49
C THR A 129 -17.99 22.36 8.20
N GLN A 130 -19.30 22.14 8.30
CA GLN A 130 -20.19 22.04 7.14
C GLN A 130 -20.34 23.38 6.40
N GLN A 131 -20.52 24.48 7.14
CA GLN A 131 -20.62 25.82 6.54
C GLN A 131 -19.30 26.21 5.86
N ARG A 132 -18.16 25.89 6.48
CA ARG A 132 -16.83 26.14 5.90
C ARG A 132 -16.60 25.36 4.61
N ALA A 133 -17.02 24.09 4.58
CA ALA A 133 -16.90 23.26 3.39
C ALA A 133 -17.79 23.76 2.23
N LEU A 134 -18.95 24.35 2.54
CA LEU A 134 -19.82 24.96 1.54
C LEU A 134 -19.23 26.27 0.99
N ALA A 135 -18.60 27.08 1.85
CA ALA A 135 -17.99 28.34 1.47
C ALA A 135 -16.69 28.16 0.66
N ASN A 136 -15.95 27.08 0.92
CA ASN A 136 -14.65 26.79 0.30
C ASN A 136 -14.72 25.58 -0.66
N GLN A 137 -15.76 25.53 -1.50
CA GLN A 137 -15.82 24.52 -2.55
C GLN A 137 -14.80 24.86 -3.66
N PRO A 138 -13.99 23.90 -4.11
CA PRO A 138 -13.05 24.14 -5.20
C PRO A 138 -13.82 24.49 -6.47
N VAL A 139 -13.46 25.60 -7.10
CA VAL A 139 -13.98 25.99 -8.42
C VAL A 139 -13.46 24.97 -9.43
N GLY A 140 -14.37 24.34 -10.18
CA GLY A 140 -14.07 23.23 -11.10
C GLY A 140 -13.21 23.63 -12.29
#